data_AF-A0A6C8GG16-F1
#
_entry.id   AF-A0A6C8GG16-F1
#
_cell.length_a   1.000
_cell.length_b   1.000
_cell.length_c   1.000
_cell.angle_alpha   90.00
_cell.angle_beta   90.00
_cell.angle_gamma   90.00
#
_symmetry.space_group_name_H-M   'P 1'
#
loop_
_entity.id
_entity.type
_entity.pdbx_description
1 polymer ?
#
loop_
_entity_poly.entity_id
_entity_poly.type
_entity_poly.pdbx_seq_one_letter_code
_entity_poly.pdbx_strand_id
1 'polypeptide(L)' 'MDVSYLLDSLNDKQREAVAAPRSNMLVLAGAGSGK' A
#
# COMPACT_ATOMS: atom_id res chain seq x y z
N MET A 1 -18.87 -2.07 6.32
CA MET A 1 -18.39 -2.69 5.07
C MET A 1 -16.96 -3.09 5.32
N ASP A 2 -16.60 -4.37 5.16
CA ASP A 2 -15.24 -4.84 5.39
C ASP A 2 -14.35 -4.42 4.22
N VAL A 3 -13.20 -3.84 4.54
CA VAL A 3 -12.21 -3.33 3.56
C VAL A 3 -10.92 -4.15 3.59
N SER A 4 -10.91 -5.27 4.32
CA SER A 4 -9.81 -6.24 4.38
C SER A 4 -9.29 -6.65 3.00
N TYR A 5 -10.20 -6.83 2.04
CA TYR A 5 -9.88 -7.24 0.66
C TYR A 5 -8.89 -6.31 -0.06
N LEU A 6 -8.78 -5.04 0.34
CA LEU A 6 -7.81 -4.09 -0.22
C LEU A 6 -6.36 -4.47 0.09
N LEU A 7 -6.13 -5.29 1.11
CA LEU A 7 -4.80 -5.64 1.61
C LEU A 7 -4.41 -7.10 1.29
N ASP A 8 -5.33 -7.90 0.74
CA ASP A 8 -5.14 -9.35 0.52
C ASP A 8 -4.08 -9.65 -0.54
N SER A 9 -4.03 -8.83 -1.60
CA SER A 9 -3.08 -9.01 -2.71
C SER A 9 -1.80 -8.19 -2.58
N LEU A 10 -1.63 -7.47 -1.47
CA LEU A 10 -0.50 -6.57 -1.27
C LEU A 10 0.65 -7.28 -0.56
N ASN A 11 1.87 -7.01 -1.02
CA ASN A 11 3.04 -7.33 -0.21
C ASN A 11 3.15 -6.39 1.00
N ASP A 12 4.06 -6.70 1.92
CA ASP A 12 4.20 -5.95 3.18
C ASP A 12 4.44 -4.44 2.98
N LYS A 13 5.22 -4.07 1.96
CA LYS A 13 5.55 -2.66 1.67
C LYS A 13 4.38 -1.90 1.07
N GLN A 14 3.62 -2.54 0.20
CA GLN A 14 2.39 -1.97 -0.34
C GLN A 14 1.32 -1.85 0.76
N ARG A 15 1.20 -2.87 1.62
CA ARG A 15 0.26 -2.85 2.75
C ARG A 15 0.56 -1.72 3.72
N GLU A 16 1.83 -1.51 4.04
CA GLU A 16 2.28 -0.39 4.88
C GLU A 16 1.92 0.97 4.26
N ALA A 17 2.13 1.13 2.95
CA ALA A 17 1.79 2.36 2.24
C ALA A 17 0.27 2.61 2.15
N VAL A 18 -0.53 1.56 1.90
CA VAL A 18 -1.99 1.64 1.75
C VAL A 18 -2.70 1.80 3.10
N ALA A 19 -2.20 1.16 4.16
CA ALA A 19 -2.78 1.25 5.50
C ALA A 19 -2.27 2.46 6.32
N ALA A 20 -1.40 3.28 5.75
CA ALA A 20 -0.84 4.44 6.44
C ALA A 20 -1.91 5.47 6.83
N PRO A 21 -1.76 6.14 7.99
CA PRO A 21 -2.62 7.26 8.33
C PRO A 21 -2.46 8.40 7.32
N ARG A 22 -3.52 9.19 7.17
CA ARG A 22 -3.56 10.29 6.20
C ARG A 22 -2.43 11.29 6.45
N SER A 23 -1.50 11.36 5.52
CA SER A 23 -0.34 12.25 5.57
C SER A 23 0.23 12.41 4.16
N ASN A 24 1.10 13.41 3.97
CA ASN A 24 1.90 13.48 2.76
C ASN A 24 2.99 12.40 2.85
N MET A 25 2.98 11.46 1.90
CA MET A 25 3.88 10.30 1.91
C MET A 25 4.56 10.14 0.56
N LEU A 26 5.85 9.83 0.57
CA LEU A 26 6.63 9.48 -0.62
C LEU A 26 6.81 7.96 -0.68
N VAL A 27 6.27 7.32 -1.71
CA VAL A 27 6.51 5.91 -2.02
C VAL A 27 7.52 5.81 -3.18
N LEU A 28 8.79 5.60 -2.85
CA LEU A 28 9.83 5.39 -3.86
C LEU A 28 9.95 3.90 -4.19
N ALA A 29 9.76 3.54 -5.45
CA ALA A 29 9.96 2.16 -5.90
C ALA A 29 10.25 2.08 -7.40
N GLY A 30 10.85 0.97 -7.84
CA GLY A 30 11.27 0.74 -9.22
C GLY A 30 10.14 0.42 -10.21
N ALA A 31 10.46 0.22 -11.49
CA ALA A 31 9.47 -0.21 -12.49
C ALA A 31 8.90 -1.61 -12.15
N GLY A 32 7.62 -1.85 -12.46
CA GLY A 32 6.96 -3.14 -12.20
C GLY A 32 6.68 -3.48 -10.73
N SER A 33 6.93 -2.55 -9.80
CA SER A 33 6.76 -2.78 -8.35
C SER A 33 5.32 -2.70 -7.84
N GLY A 34 4.37 -2.30 -8.69
CA GLY A 34 2.98 -2.06 -8.26
C GLY A 34 2.86 -0.97 -7.20
N LYS A 35 3.68 0.09 -7.31
CA LYS A 35 3.35 1.39 -6.69
C LYS A 35 1.99 1.87 -7.18
#